data_AF-A0A969HVV1-F1
#
_entry.id   AF-A0A969HVV1-F1
#
_cell.length_a   1.000
_cell.length_b   1.000
_cell.length_c   1.000
_cell.angle_alpha   90.00
_cell.angle_beta   90.00
_cell.angle_gamma   90.00
#
_symmetry.space_group_name_H-M   'P 1'
#
loop_
_entity.id
_entity.type
_entity.pdbx_description
1 polymer ?
#
loop_
_entity_poly.entity_id
_entity_poly.type
_entity_poly.pdbx_seq_one_letter_code
_entity_poly.pdbx_strand_id
1 'polypeptide(L)'
;MFERFSKVSILLVTVTALVMVCLQSFGAKPALSEIPNLGSSNQSTLVATAALPPDLVPAVLGGRPVYVLYVTRAEDTVLIRCYPGYEPTITVRAMGSNPNANTQKEGVMTCRPSA
;
A
#
# COMPACT_ATOMS: atom_id res chain seq x y z
N MET A 1 75.84 15.34 15.51
CA MET A 1 74.51 16.00 15.49
C MET A 1 73.58 15.42 14.40
N PHE A 2 74.07 14.79 13.32
CA PHE A 2 73.25 14.29 12.19
C PHE A 2 72.47 12.97 12.39
N GLU A 3 72.89 12.05 13.27
CA GLU A 3 72.18 10.75 13.42
C GLU A 3 70.81 10.86 14.09
N ARG A 4 70.63 11.81 15.03
CA ARG A 4 69.32 12.00 15.70
C ARG A 4 68.28 12.57 14.74
N PHE A 5 68.67 13.44 13.81
CA PHE A 5 67.76 14.00 12.81
C PHE A 5 67.31 12.96 11.77
N SER A 6 68.17 11.99 11.44
CA SER A 6 67.82 10.90 10.54
C SER A 6 66.73 9.99 11.14
N LYS A 7 66.90 9.57 12.41
CA LYS A 7 65.89 8.75 13.10
C LYS A 7 64.56 9.47 13.30
N VAL A 8 64.60 10.78 13.61
CA VAL A 8 63.39 11.60 13.75
C VAL A 8 62.69 11.80 12.41
N SER A 9 63.43 11.97 11.31
CA SER A 9 62.84 12.08 9.96
C SER A 9 62.17 10.78 9.51
N ILE A 10 62.81 9.63 9.75
CA ILE A 10 62.22 8.32 9.41
C ILE A 10 60.95 8.07 10.23
N LEU A 11 60.95 8.42 11.52
CA LEU A 11 59.76 8.34 12.37
C LEU A 11 58.63 9.26 11.86
N LEU A 12 58.96 10.48 11.46
CA LEU A 12 57.97 11.42 10.96
C LEU A 12 57.35 10.97 9.62
N VAL A 13 58.16 10.40 8.72
CA VAL A 13 57.69 9.86 7.43
C VAL A 13 56.82 8.63 7.62
N THR A 14 57.16 7.75 8.56
CA THR A 14 56.37 6.55 8.86
C THR A 14 55.04 6.88 9.53
N VAL A 15 55.03 7.85 10.47
CA VAL A 15 53.78 8.32 11.10
C VAL A 15 52.89 9.02 10.09
N THR A 16 53.44 9.88 9.22
CA THR A 16 52.65 10.55 8.16
C THR A 16 52.12 9.56 7.12
N ALA A 17 52.89 8.56 6.72
CA ALA A 17 52.42 7.50 5.83
C ALA A 17 51.30 6.67 6.48
N LEU A 18 51.42 6.32 7.76
CA LEU A 18 50.39 5.58 8.49
C LEU A 18 49.10 6.40 8.61
N VAL A 19 49.21 7.69 8.93
CA VAL A 19 48.07 8.61 9.03
C VAL A 19 47.37 8.75 7.67
N MET A 20 48.13 8.90 6.58
CA MET A 20 47.58 8.95 5.23
C MET A 20 46.83 7.67 4.85
N VAL A 21 47.38 6.49 5.20
CA VAL A 21 46.70 5.19 4.97
C VAL A 21 45.43 5.07 5.81
N CYS A 22 45.46 5.45 7.09
CA CYS A 22 44.28 5.43 7.94
C CYS A 22 43.20 6.41 7.49
N LEU A 23 43.58 7.55 6.89
CA LEU A 23 42.64 8.52 6.31
C LEU A 23 41.97 7.99 5.02
N GLN A 24 42.62 7.10 4.26
CA GLN A 24 41.98 6.45 3.10
C GLN A 24 40.80 5.55 3.53
N SER A 25 40.85 4.97 4.73
CA SER A 25 39.73 4.20 5.32
C SER A 25 38.54 5.08 5.74
N PHE A 26 38.75 6.40 5.86
CA PHE A 26 37.72 7.41 6.14
C PHE A 26 37.30 8.18 4.87
N GLY A 27 37.86 7.82 3.71
CA GLY A 27 37.40 8.29 2.40
C GLY A 27 35.98 7.80 2.14
N ALA A 28 35.06 8.76 2.05
CA ALA A 28 33.63 8.63 1.85
C ALA A 28 33.20 7.31 1.18
N LYS A 29 32.29 6.57 1.83
CA LYS A 29 31.37 5.71 1.07
C LYS A 29 30.72 6.63 0.02
N PRO A 30 30.88 6.41 -1.29
CA PRO A 30 29.91 6.92 -2.22
C PRO A 30 28.61 6.18 -1.90
N ALA A 31 27.81 6.73 -1.00
CA ALA A 31 26.42 6.33 -0.80
C ALA A 31 25.61 6.95 -1.96
N LEU A 32 25.93 6.56 -3.19
CA LEU A 32 25.11 6.77 -4.39
C LEU A 32 25.66 5.82 -5.47
N SER A 33 25.13 4.60 -5.50
CA SER A 33 24.13 4.19 -6.49
C SER A 33 24.77 3.51 -7.69
N GLU A 34 25.26 2.29 -7.47
CA GLU A 34 25.24 1.29 -8.54
C GLU A 34 24.14 0.29 -8.16
N ILE A 35 22.92 0.62 -8.57
CA ILE A 35 21.84 -0.34 -8.63
C ILE A 35 22.29 -1.34 -9.70
N PRO A 36 22.56 -2.62 -9.37
CA PRO A 36 22.70 -3.62 -10.41
C PRO A 36 21.41 -3.55 -11.21
N ASN A 37 21.49 -3.50 -12.54
CA ASN A 37 20.35 -3.69 -13.43
C ASN A 37 19.77 -5.10 -13.19
N LEU A 38 19.08 -5.28 -12.06
CA LEU A 38 18.11 -6.31 -11.78
C LEU A 38 16.98 -5.98 -12.73
N GLY A 39 17.07 -6.59 -13.91
CA GLY A 39 16.27 -6.27 -15.08
C GLY A 39 14.84 -6.02 -14.67
N SER A 40 14.34 -4.82 -15.03
CA SER A 40 12.96 -4.36 -14.96
C SER A 40 12.02 -5.41 -14.35
N SER A 41 12.14 -5.62 -13.04
CA SER A 41 11.14 -6.38 -12.34
C SER A 41 9.94 -5.46 -12.42
N ASN A 42 8.92 -5.86 -13.18
CA ASN A 42 7.58 -5.31 -13.11
C ASN A 42 7.07 -5.56 -11.68
N GLN A 43 7.69 -4.94 -10.67
CA GLN A 43 7.11 -4.74 -9.37
C GLN A 43 5.99 -3.75 -9.63
N SER A 44 4.86 -4.32 -10.07
CA SER A 44 3.55 -3.73 -9.89
C SER A 44 3.57 -3.16 -8.49
N THR A 45 3.54 -1.84 -8.40
CA THR A 45 3.40 -1.17 -7.12
C THR A 45 2.02 -1.58 -6.64
N LEU A 46 1.96 -2.65 -5.86
CA LEU A 46 0.77 -3.08 -5.15
C LEU A 46 0.59 -2.06 -4.04
N VAL A 47 0.05 -0.90 -4.41
CA VAL A 47 -0.53 0.02 -3.45
C VAL A 47 -1.65 -0.78 -2.79
N ALA A 48 -1.46 -1.10 -1.51
CA ALA A 48 -2.50 -1.70 -0.70
C ALA A 48 -3.60 -0.65 -0.49
N THR A 49 -4.48 -0.49 -1.48
CA THR A 49 -5.68 0.32 -1.34
C THR A 49 -6.52 -0.35 -0.26
N ALA A 50 -6.48 0.19 0.96
CA ALA A 50 -7.27 -0.32 2.06
C ALA A 50 -8.74 -0.38 1.63
N ALA A 51 -9.42 -1.47 1.95
CA ALA A 51 -10.82 -1.63 1.58
C ALA A 51 -11.66 -0.51 2.20
N LEU A 52 -12.42 0.19 1.36
CA LEU A 52 -13.18 1.37 1.73
C LEU A 52 -14.36 0.98 2.65
N PRO A 53 -14.73 1.84 3.62
CA PRO A 53 -15.92 1.62 4.41
C PRO A 53 -17.18 1.58 3.51
N PRO A 54 -18.29 0.98 4.00
CA PRO A 54 -19.54 1.00 3.25
C PRO A 54 -19.97 2.42 2.92
N ASP A 55 -20.37 2.65 1.67
CA ASP A 55 -20.73 3.97 1.17
C ASP A 55 -22.06 3.93 0.43
N LEU A 56 -22.90 4.95 0.65
CA LEU A 56 -24.22 5.06 0.07
C LEU A 56 -24.26 6.25 -0.88
N VAL A 57 -24.35 5.96 -2.18
CA VAL A 57 -24.31 7.00 -3.22
C VAL A 57 -25.61 7.05 -4.02
N PRO A 58 -26.07 8.24 -4.44
CA PRO A 58 -27.15 8.35 -5.40
C PRO A 58 -26.72 7.89 -6.79
N ALA A 59 -27.60 7.20 -7.51
CA ALA A 59 -27.39 6.75 -8.88
C ALA A 59 -28.70 6.74 -9.68
N VAL A 60 -28.62 6.45 -10.98
CA VAL A 60 -29.78 6.31 -11.86
C VAL A 60 -29.72 4.96 -12.56
N LEU A 61 -30.69 4.09 -12.29
CA LEU A 61 -30.83 2.77 -12.93
C LEU A 61 -32.12 2.72 -13.72
N GLY A 62 -32.03 2.44 -15.03
CA GLY A 62 -33.20 2.39 -15.91
C GLY A 62 -34.03 3.69 -15.92
N GLY A 63 -33.37 4.84 -15.78
CA GLY A 63 -34.01 6.17 -15.72
C GLY A 63 -34.67 6.50 -14.38
N ARG A 64 -34.55 5.64 -13.36
CA ARG A 64 -35.12 5.87 -12.03
C ARG A 64 -34.00 6.23 -11.03
N PRO A 65 -34.19 7.26 -10.19
CA PRO A 65 -33.24 7.57 -9.14
C PRO A 65 -33.25 6.46 -8.09
N VAL A 66 -32.06 6.02 -7.69
CA VAL A 66 -31.83 4.97 -6.71
C VAL A 66 -30.66 5.34 -5.81
N TYR A 67 -30.52 4.65 -4.68
CA TYR A 67 -29.31 4.70 -3.86
C TYR A 67 -28.60 3.36 -3.93
N VAL A 68 -27.29 3.40 -4.16
CA VAL A 68 -26.43 2.22 -4.24
C VAL A 68 -25.56 2.19 -2.99
N LEU A 69 -25.68 1.11 -2.22
CA LEU A 69 -24.82 0.83 -1.06
C LEU A 69 -23.68 -0.07 -1.52
N TYR A 70 -22.46 0.45 -1.53
CA TYR A 70 -21.25 -0.32 -1.80
C TYR A 70 -20.72 -0.90 -0.49
N VAL A 71 -20.55 -2.23 -0.45
CA VAL A 71 -19.92 -2.94 0.67
C VAL A 71 -18.72 -3.69 0.11
N THR A 72 -17.50 -3.29 0.50
CA THR A 72 -16.28 -3.79 -0.12
C THR A 72 -15.64 -4.95 0.65
N ARG A 73 -15.92 -5.08 1.95
CA ARG A 73 -15.43 -6.17 2.80
C ARG A 73 -16.55 -7.13 3.16
N ALA A 74 -16.26 -8.43 3.12
CA ALA A 74 -17.21 -9.46 3.53
C ALA A 74 -17.58 -9.37 5.02
N GLU A 75 -16.69 -8.80 5.84
CA GLU A 75 -16.87 -8.66 7.30
C GLU A 75 -17.66 -7.40 7.70
N ASP A 76 -17.90 -6.47 6.76
CA ASP A 76 -18.64 -5.25 7.08
C ASP A 76 -20.11 -5.59 7.36
N THR A 77 -20.63 -5.11 8.49
CA THR A 77 -22.03 -5.26 8.87
C THR A 77 -22.74 -3.91 8.71
N VAL A 78 -23.86 -3.90 7.97
CA VAL A 78 -24.68 -2.69 7.78
C VAL A 78 -26.04 -2.89 8.43
N LEU A 79 -26.42 -1.96 9.31
CA LEU A 79 -27.75 -1.92 9.90
C LEU A 79 -28.69 -1.13 8.99
N ILE A 80 -29.77 -1.75 8.53
CA ILE A 80 -30.80 -1.08 7.73
C ILE A 80 -32.09 -1.02 8.54
N ARG A 81 -32.66 0.19 8.66
CA ARG A 81 -33.95 0.42 9.32
C ARG A 81 -34.94 0.96 8.29
N CYS A 82 -36.04 0.25 8.13
CA CYS A 82 -37.21 0.76 7.42
C CYS A 82 -38.06 1.62 8.37
N TYR A 83 -38.93 2.45 7.81
CA TYR A 83 -39.91 3.20 8.59
C TYR A 83 -40.86 2.25 9.37
N PRO A 84 -41.47 2.71 10.48
CA PRO A 84 -42.43 1.91 11.22
C PRO A 84 -43.53 1.33 10.32
N GLY A 85 -43.87 0.06 10.53
CA GLY A 85 -44.83 -0.67 9.69
C GLY A 85 -44.24 -1.23 8.40
N TYR A 86 -42.92 -1.17 8.20
CA TYR A 86 -42.23 -1.77 7.07
C TYR A 86 -41.04 -2.62 7.54
N GLU A 87 -40.82 -3.73 6.86
CA GLU A 87 -39.70 -4.64 7.10
C GLU A 87 -38.71 -4.65 5.92
N PRO A 88 -37.40 -4.71 6.23
CA PRO A 88 -36.35 -4.82 5.23
C PRO A 88 -36.37 -6.20 4.55
N THR A 89 -36.44 -6.22 3.23
CA THR A 89 -36.29 -7.44 2.41
C THR A 89 -35.14 -7.24 1.42
N ILE A 90 -34.28 -8.25 1.28
CA ILE A 90 -33.14 -8.21 0.34
C ILE A 90 -33.21 -9.40 -0.60
N THR A 91 -32.99 -9.14 -1.89
CA THR A 91 -32.79 -10.19 -2.90
C THR A 91 -31.39 -10.03 -3.48
N VAL A 92 -30.52 -11.02 -3.26
CA VAL A 92 -29.13 -11.02 -3.72
C VAL A 92 -28.92 -12.00 -4.88
N ARG A 93 -28.01 -11.66 -5.78
CA ARG A 93 -27.55 -12.49 -6.90
C ARG A 93 -26.05 -12.30 -7.11
N ALA A 94 -25.45 -13.15 -7.93
CA ALA A 94 -24.07 -12.96 -8.37
C ALA A 94 -23.93 -11.65 -9.18
N MET A 95 -22.81 -10.95 -8.97
CA MET A 95 -22.50 -9.74 -9.73
C MET A 95 -22.05 -10.11 -11.14
N GLY A 96 -22.66 -9.47 -12.15
CA GLY A 96 -22.55 -9.91 -13.54
C GLY A 96 -23.33 -11.20 -13.78
N SER A 97 -23.76 -11.45 -15.01
CA SER A 97 -24.64 -12.56 -15.38
C SER A 97 -24.05 -13.98 -15.20
N ASN A 98 -22.98 -14.14 -14.41
CA ASN A 98 -22.35 -15.41 -14.09
C ASN A 98 -22.88 -15.97 -12.76
N PRO A 99 -23.76 -16.99 -12.78
CA PRO A 99 -24.31 -17.58 -11.56
C PRO A 99 -23.27 -18.30 -10.69
N ASN A 100 -22.06 -18.58 -11.21
CA ASN A 100 -20.98 -19.25 -10.50
C ASN A 100 -19.95 -18.27 -9.90
N ALA A 101 -20.14 -16.95 -10.05
CA ALA A 101 -19.27 -15.96 -9.44
C ALA A 101 -19.53 -15.87 -7.94
N ASN A 102 -18.80 -16.67 -7.16
CA ASN A 102 -18.95 -16.76 -5.70
C ASN A 102 -18.39 -15.55 -4.93
N THR A 103 -17.68 -14.63 -5.60
CA THR A 103 -16.86 -13.61 -4.95
C THR A 103 -17.56 -12.27 -4.76
N GLN A 104 -18.43 -11.87 -5.69
CA GLN A 104 -19.11 -10.58 -5.66
C GLN A 104 -20.62 -10.77 -5.84
N LYS A 105 -21.39 -10.15 -4.96
CA LYS A 105 -22.86 -10.20 -4.97
C LYS A 105 -23.42 -8.81 -5.15
N GLU A 106 -24.53 -8.72 -5.86
CA GLU A 106 -25.33 -7.52 -5.99
C GLU A 106 -26.78 -7.85 -5.63
N GLY A 107 -27.55 -6.85 -5.21
CA GLY A 107 -28.92 -7.11 -4.81
C GLY A 107 -29.75 -5.85 -4.71
N VAL A 108 -31.05 -6.04 -4.58
CA VAL A 108 -32.00 -4.95 -4.33
C VAL A 108 -32.55 -5.10 -2.93
N MET A 109 -32.43 -4.02 -2.16
CA MET A 109 -33.04 -3.85 -0.85
C MET A 109 -34.38 -3.15 -1.03
N THR A 110 -35.44 -3.65 -0.37
CA THR A 110 -36.76 -3.01 -0.41
C THR A 110 -37.42 -3.10 0.96
N CYS A 111 -37.97 -1.98 1.42
CA CYS A 111 -38.85 -1.95 2.59
C CYS A 111 -40.27 -2.30 2.17
N ARG A 112 -40.80 -3.43 2.65
CA ARG A 112 -42.17 -3.87 2.37
C ARG A 112 -43.05 -3.70 3.62
N PRO A 113 -44.35 -3.42 3.49
CA PRO A 113 -45.24 -3.37 4.66
C PRO A 113 -45.12 -4.65 5.49
N SER A 114 -44.95 -4.50 6.80
CA SER A 114 -45.01 -5.62 7.75
C SER A 114 -46.46 -6.13 7.75
N ALA A 115 -46.66 -7.38 7.34
CA ALA A 115 -47.97 -8.01 7.24
C ALA A 115 -48.67 -8.13 8.61
#